data_AF-A0A925CWU8-F1
#
_entry.id   AF-A0A925CWU8-F1
#
_cell.length_a   1.000
_cell.length_b   1.000
_cell.length_c   1.000
_cell.angle_alpha   90.00
_cell.angle_beta   90.00
_cell.angle_gamma   90.00
#
_symmetry.space_group_name_H-M   'P 1'
#
loop_
_entity.id
_entity.type
_entity.pdbx_description
1 polymer ?
#
loop_
_entity_poly.entity_id
_entity_poly.type
_entity_poly.pdbx_seq_one_letter_code
_entity_poly.pdbx_strand_id
1 'polypeptide(L)'
;MMTDMSTAWKLFRVVCVLQLLAIVAQLVISAIGLMTPQTFFYSFTGIVIYTVIFLFVLQALSMINQNYPDTPLSPRQKKKFNWLFILNFAAIAFLFGVVVGEWKTTLPLLAAIKARVGTVLLIGFPLILSIMAFLFHLILLFGMYRLRRTIYHNTIERWQQQFGDSASPTSSKFH
;
A
#
# COMPACT_ATOMS: atom_id res chain seq x y z
N MET A 1 -25.31 -9.07 10.38
CA MET A 1 -25.47 -7.86 9.54
C MET A 1 -24.10 -7.47 9.02
N MET A 2 -23.82 -7.66 7.73
CA MET A 2 -22.61 -7.10 7.13
C MET A 2 -22.79 -5.58 7.11
N THR A 3 -22.07 -4.88 7.98
CA THR A 3 -21.98 -3.42 7.93
C THR A 3 -21.48 -3.04 6.54
N ASP A 4 -22.30 -2.29 5.81
CA ASP A 4 -22.02 -1.96 4.42
C ASP A 4 -20.69 -1.21 4.35
N MET A 5 -19.67 -1.89 3.85
CA MET A 5 -18.33 -1.34 3.76
C MET A 5 -18.40 -0.13 2.85
N SER A 6 -17.97 1.05 3.33
CA SER A 6 -18.07 2.27 2.53
C SER A 6 -17.34 2.06 1.21
N THR A 7 -17.86 2.62 0.11
CA THR A 7 -17.31 2.45 -1.25
C THR A 7 -15.80 2.72 -1.33
N ALA A 8 -15.29 3.65 -0.52
CA ALA A 8 -13.86 3.96 -0.44
C ALA A 8 -13.00 2.77 0.03
N TRP A 9 -13.49 1.96 0.97
CA TRP A 9 -12.77 0.80 1.50
C TRP A 9 -12.87 -0.42 0.60
N LYS A 10 -14.00 -0.57 -0.12
CA LYS A 10 -14.13 -1.53 -1.21
C LYS A 10 -13.11 -1.22 -2.31
N LEU A 11 -13.01 0.04 -2.74
CA LEU A 11 -12.03 0.47 -3.74
C LEU A 11 -10.59 0.27 -3.26
N PHE A 12 -10.29 0.60 -2.01
CA PHE A 12 -8.96 0.38 -1.43
C PHE A 12 -8.55 -1.10 -1.46
N ARG A 13 -9.46 -2.01 -1.09
CA ARG A 13 -9.21 -3.47 -1.18
C ARG A 13 -8.90 -3.89 -2.61
N VAL A 14 -9.65 -3.41 -3.59
CA VAL A 14 -9.38 -3.68 -5.02
C VAL A 14 -7.99 -3.20 -5.42
N VAL A 15 -7.62 -1.97 -5.04
CA VAL A 15 -6.27 -1.44 -5.31
C VAL A 15 -5.18 -2.31 -4.69
N CYS A 16 -5.34 -2.75 -3.43
CA CYS A 16 -4.38 -3.66 -2.79
C CYS A 16 -4.25 -5.01 -3.52
N VAL A 17 -5.36 -5.57 -4.02
CA VAL A 17 -5.32 -6.81 -4.80
C VAL A 17 -4.59 -6.60 -6.14
N LEU A 18 -4.88 -5.52 -6.86
CA LEU A 18 -4.17 -5.16 -8.09
C LEU A 18 -2.68 -4.94 -7.83
N GLN A 19 -2.34 -4.33 -6.69
CA GLN A 19 -0.97 -4.13 -6.27
C GLN A 19 -0.26 -5.47 -5.99
N LEU A 20 -0.91 -6.43 -5.32
CA LEU A 20 -0.34 -7.76 -5.14
C LEU A 20 -0.02 -8.44 -6.47
N LEU A 21 -0.93 -8.35 -7.46
CA LEU A 21 -0.69 -8.91 -8.80
C LEU A 21 0.52 -8.26 -9.48
N ALA A 22 0.64 -6.92 -9.41
CA ALA A 22 1.78 -6.20 -9.96
C ALA A 22 3.11 -6.60 -9.27
N ILE A 23 3.11 -6.74 -7.95
CA ILE A 23 4.29 -7.16 -7.19
C ILE A 23 4.70 -8.60 -7.53
N VAL A 24 3.74 -9.52 -7.65
CA VAL A 24 4.02 -10.90 -8.05
C VAL A 24 4.64 -10.96 -9.45
N ALA A 25 4.13 -10.16 -10.39
CA ALA A 25 4.73 -10.05 -11.72
C ALA A 25 6.19 -9.56 -11.64
N GLN A 26 6.46 -8.53 -10.84
CA GLN A 26 7.83 -8.02 -10.64
C GLN A 26 8.76 -9.02 -9.95
N LEU A 27 8.24 -9.82 -9.01
CA LEU A 27 8.99 -10.91 -8.38
C LEU A 27 9.39 -11.97 -9.41
N VAL A 28 8.48 -12.37 -10.30
CA VAL A 28 8.78 -13.32 -11.38
C VAL A 28 9.83 -12.77 -12.33
N ILE A 29 9.71 -11.50 -12.76
CA ILE A 29 10.71 -10.84 -13.61
C ILE A 29 12.08 -10.83 -12.93
N SER A 30 12.12 -10.47 -11.65
CA SER A 30 13.36 -10.46 -10.86
C SER A 30 13.94 -11.87 -10.69
N ALA A 31 13.10 -12.89 -10.51
CA ALA A 31 13.53 -14.29 -10.42
C ALA A 31 14.15 -14.79 -11.73
N ILE A 32 13.55 -14.46 -12.89
CA ILE A 32 14.13 -14.77 -14.20
C ILE A 32 15.48 -14.06 -14.35
N GLY A 33 15.57 -12.80 -13.91
CA GLY A 33 16.79 -12.01 -13.93
C GLY A 33 17.94 -12.55 -13.07
N LEU A 34 17.69 -13.47 -12.12
CA LEU A 34 18.76 -14.16 -11.38
C LEU A 34 19.52 -15.15 -12.25
N MET A 35 18.91 -15.66 -13.33
CA MET A 35 19.56 -16.62 -14.23
C MET A 35 20.62 -15.96 -15.12
N THR A 36 20.72 -14.63 -15.12
CA THR A 36 21.67 -13.86 -15.92
C THR A 36 22.72 -13.20 -15.01
N PRO A 37 24.02 -13.51 -15.15
CA PRO A 37 25.08 -13.00 -14.27
C PRO A 37 25.16 -11.47 -14.23
N GLN A 38 24.89 -10.81 -15.36
CA GLN A 38 24.97 -9.36 -15.51
C GLN A 38 23.91 -8.62 -14.67
N THR A 39 22.75 -9.24 -14.46
CA THR A 39 21.64 -8.66 -13.70
C THR A 39 21.50 -9.26 -12.31
N PHE A 40 22.38 -10.18 -11.90
CA PHE A 40 22.24 -10.96 -10.67
C PHE A 40 22.00 -10.09 -9.43
N PHE A 41 22.88 -9.11 -9.17
CA PHE A 41 22.76 -8.25 -7.99
C PHE A 41 21.49 -7.39 -8.02
N TYR A 42 21.14 -6.83 -9.17
CA TYR A 42 19.92 -6.05 -9.35
C TYR A 42 18.68 -6.91 -9.06
N SER A 43 18.62 -8.09 -9.69
CA SER A 43 17.54 -9.07 -9.56
C SER A 43 17.39 -9.60 -8.13
N PHE A 44 18.50 -9.89 -7.46
CA PHE A 44 18.51 -10.34 -6.06
C PHE A 44 17.95 -9.26 -5.14
N THR A 45 18.41 -8.02 -5.30
CA THR A 45 17.94 -6.88 -4.51
C THR A 45 16.45 -6.62 -4.80
N GLY A 46 16.03 -6.75 -6.06
CA GLY A 46 14.64 -6.69 -6.48
C GLY A 46 13.77 -7.72 -5.76
N ILE A 47 14.19 -8.98 -5.69
CA ILE A 47 13.44 -10.04 -4.99
C ILE A 47 13.25 -9.70 -3.52
N VAL A 48 14.31 -9.29 -2.83
CA VAL A 48 14.23 -8.94 -1.40
C VAL A 48 13.23 -7.81 -1.20
N ILE A 49 13.35 -6.73 -1.98
CA ILE A 49 12.51 -5.55 -1.82
C ILE A 49 11.06 -5.83 -2.20
N TYR A 50 10.80 -6.48 -3.33
CA TYR A 50 9.45 -6.83 -3.74
C TYR A 50 8.80 -7.84 -2.79
N THR A 51 9.58 -8.72 -2.15
CA THR A 51 9.07 -9.61 -1.09
C THR A 51 8.65 -8.81 0.15
N VAL A 52 9.47 -7.85 0.59
CA VAL A 52 9.13 -6.97 1.71
C VAL A 52 7.86 -6.18 1.41
N ILE A 53 7.75 -5.64 0.19
CA ILE A 53 6.56 -4.94 -0.32
C ILE A 53 5.33 -5.87 -0.36
N PHE A 54 5.49 -7.12 -0.79
CA PHE A 54 4.40 -8.11 -0.83
C PHE A 54 3.85 -8.38 0.58
N LEU A 55 4.74 -8.68 1.53
CA LEU A 55 4.38 -8.90 2.94
C LEU A 55 3.70 -7.67 3.53
N PHE A 56 4.16 -6.48 3.14
CA PHE A 56 3.58 -5.22 3.55
C PHE A 56 2.12 -5.06 3.09
N VAL A 57 1.82 -5.32 1.81
CA VAL A 57 0.44 -5.23 1.28
C VAL A 57 -0.47 -6.26 1.94
N LEU A 58 0.02 -7.48 2.19
CA LEU A 58 -0.72 -8.49 2.94
C LEU A 58 -1.07 -8.04 4.35
N GLN A 59 -0.12 -7.41 5.05
CA GLN A 59 -0.36 -6.90 6.39
C GLN A 59 -1.36 -5.73 6.39
N ALA A 60 -1.33 -4.87 5.38
CA ALA A 60 -2.32 -3.80 5.20
C ALA A 60 -3.73 -4.36 4.98
N LEU A 61 -3.88 -5.35 4.09
CA LEU A 61 -5.14 -6.06 3.86
C LEU A 61 -5.65 -6.76 5.13
N SER A 62 -4.76 -7.44 5.85
CA SER A 62 -5.09 -8.11 7.12
C SER A 62 -5.62 -7.11 8.16
N MET A 63 -5.00 -5.94 8.29
CA MET A 63 -5.47 -4.91 9.22
C MET A 63 -6.83 -4.35 8.84
N ILE A 64 -7.12 -4.19 7.55
CA ILE A 64 -8.45 -3.76 7.07
C ILE A 64 -9.49 -4.85 7.27
N ASN A 65 -9.12 -6.13 7.21
CA ASN A 65 -10.08 -7.19 7.45
C ASN A 65 -10.40 -7.35 8.95
N GLN A 66 -9.44 -7.08 9.83
CA GLN A 66 -9.57 -7.27 11.28
C GLN A 66 -10.08 -6.04 12.03
N ASN A 67 -9.72 -4.82 11.61
CA ASN A 67 -9.96 -3.60 12.39
C ASN A 67 -10.99 -2.65 11.75
N TYR A 68 -11.70 -3.12 10.73
CA TYR A 68 -12.73 -2.35 10.06
C TYR A 68 -14.11 -2.55 10.69
N PRO A 69 -14.92 -1.50 10.92
CA PRO A 69 -14.57 -0.07 11.00
C PRO A 69 -14.36 0.44 12.44
N ASP A 70 -14.69 -0.34 13.46
CA ASP A 70 -14.99 0.21 14.78
C ASP A 70 -14.15 -0.37 15.92
N THR A 71 -13.15 -1.20 15.65
CA THR A 71 -12.30 -1.76 16.71
C THR A 71 -11.07 -0.89 16.93
N PRO A 72 -10.88 -0.31 18.13
CA PRO A 72 -9.66 0.44 18.44
C PRO A 72 -8.46 -0.52 18.36
N LEU A 73 -7.37 -0.06 17.74
CA LEU A 73 -6.15 -0.85 17.63
C LEU A 73 -5.56 -1.08 19.02
N SER A 74 -5.20 -2.33 19.31
CA SER A 74 -4.39 -2.67 20.49
C SER A 74 -3.02 -1.96 20.42
N PRO A 75 -2.35 -1.73 21.57
CA PRO A 75 -1.02 -1.12 21.61
C PRO A 75 0.01 -1.84 20.72
N ARG A 76 -0.07 -3.17 20.64
CA ARG A 76 0.79 -3.99 19.75
C ARG A 76 0.50 -3.74 18.28
N GLN A 77 -0.78 -3.65 17.90
CA GLN A 77 -1.17 -3.31 16.52
C GLN A 77 -0.76 -1.88 16.15
N LYS A 78 -0.82 -0.93 17.08
CA LYS A 78 -0.37 0.46 16.87
C LYS A 78 1.12 0.55 16.56
N LYS A 79 1.97 -0.23 17.27
CA LYS A 79 3.41 -0.32 16.97
C LYS A 79 3.67 -0.92 15.59
N LYS A 80 2.97 -2.00 15.23
CA LYS A 80 3.05 -2.60 13.88
C LYS A 80 2.63 -1.58 12.81
N PHE A 81 1.54 -0.85 13.04
CA PHE A 81 1.04 0.18 12.13
C PHE A 81 2.06 1.31 11.88
N ASN A 82 2.74 1.80 12.91
CA ASN A 82 3.81 2.80 12.74
C ASN A 82 4.99 2.27 11.91
N TRP A 83 5.42 1.03 12.19
CA TRP A 83 6.48 0.40 11.41
C TRP A 83 6.10 0.23 9.94
N LEU A 84 4.85 -0.15 9.68
CA LEU A 84 4.30 -0.27 8.33
C LEU A 84 4.29 1.09 7.62
N PHE A 85 3.91 2.17 8.32
CA PHE A 85 3.96 3.51 7.76
C PHE A 85 5.37 3.93 7.32
N ILE A 86 6.38 3.68 8.17
CA ILE A 86 7.79 3.99 7.88
C ILE A 86 8.30 3.15 6.70
N LEU A 87 8.00 1.85 6.72
CA LEU A 87 8.42 0.93 5.67
C LEU A 87 7.81 1.30 4.32
N ASN A 88 6.53 1.73 4.31
CA ASN A 88 5.88 2.21 3.09
C ASN A 88 6.57 3.45 2.53
N PHE A 89 6.97 4.39 3.39
CA PHE A 89 7.70 5.58 2.96
C PHE A 89 9.05 5.23 2.34
N ALA A 90 9.80 4.29 2.95
CA ALA A 90 11.04 3.78 2.39
C ALA A 90 10.83 3.07 1.04
N ALA A 91 9.77 2.25 0.93
CA ALA A 91 9.40 1.58 -0.31
C ALA A 91 9.03 2.58 -1.43
N ILE A 92 8.33 3.67 -1.11
CA ILE A 92 8.03 4.75 -2.06
C ILE A 92 9.31 5.39 -2.58
N ALA A 93 10.27 5.71 -1.70
CA ALA A 93 11.55 6.29 -2.10
C ALA A 93 12.34 5.35 -3.02
N PHE A 94 12.36 4.05 -2.70
CA PHE A 94 12.99 3.05 -3.55
C PHE A 94 12.30 2.93 -4.92
N LEU A 95 10.97 2.77 -4.94
CA LEU A 95 10.18 2.65 -6.17
C LEU A 95 10.32 3.89 -7.05
N PHE A 96 10.42 5.08 -6.46
CA PHE A 96 10.74 6.30 -7.18
C PHE A 96 12.10 6.19 -7.89
N GLY A 97 13.12 5.67 -7.20
CA GLY A 97 14.42 5.38 -7.80
C GLY A 97 14.34 4.41 -8.98
N VAL A 98 13.54 3.34 -8.85
CA VAL A 98 13.28 2.38 -9.94
C VAL A 98 12.60 3.07 -11.12
N VAL A 99 11.54 3.86 -10.89
CA VAL A 99 10.84 4.60 -11.95
C VAL A 99 11.79 5.54 -12.69
N VAL A 100 12.63 6.28 -11.98
CA VAL A 100 13.63 7.18 -12.59
C VAL A 100 14.69 6.40 -13.36
N GLY A 101 15.11 5.24 -12.85
CA GLY A 101 16.04 4.33 -13.53
C GLY A 101 15.48 3.84 -14.86
N GLU A 102 14.27 3.26 -14.83
CA GLU A 102 13.55 2.78 -16.01
C GLU A 102 13.26 3.93 -16.99
N TRP A 103 12.90 5.12 -16.50
CA TRP A 103 12.66 6.29 -17.35
C TRP A 103 13.92 6.69 -18.14
N LYS A 104 15.08 6.68 -17.48
CA LYS A 104 16.37 7.04 -18.08
C LYS A 104 16.83 6.03 -19.14
N THR A 105 16.50 4.76 -19.00
CA THR A 105 16.88 3.71 -19.95
C THR A 105 15.86 3.57 -21.08
N THR A 106 14.58 3.54 -20.75
CA THR A 106 13.49 3.22 -21.69
C THR A 106 13.18 4.35 -22.66
N LEU A 107 13.16 5.62 -22.22
CA LEU A 107 12.80 6.71 -23.14
C LEU A 107 13.81 6.95 -24.27
N PRO A 108 15.14 6.99 -24.01
CA PRO A 108 16.11 7.12 -25.10
C PRO A 108 16.06 5.92 -26.04
N LEU A 109 15.84 4.71 -25.51
CA LEU A 109 15.73 3.49 -26.30
C LEU A 109 14.50 3.53 -27.22
N LEU A 110 13.34 3.97 -26.69
CA LEU A 110 12.13 4.15 -27.49
C LEU A 110 12.27 5.24 -28.56
N ALA A 111 12.98 6.33 -28.25
CA ALA A 111 13.23 7.41 -29.22
C ALA A 111 14.20 6.99 -30.34
N ALA A 112 15.16 6.11 -30.04
CA ALA A 112 16.17 5.66 -31.00
C ALA A 112 15.65 4.60 -31.98
N ILE A 113 14.61 3.83 -31.60
CA ILE A 113 14.10 2.73 -32.42
C ILE A 113 12.89 3.21 -33.23
N LYS A 114 12.93 3.11 -34.57
CA LYS A 114 11.72 3.11 -35.43
C LYS A 114 10.98 1.78 -35.25
N ALA A 115 10.47 1.55 -34.04
CA ALA A 115 9.97 0.25 -33.62
C ALA A 115 8.52 0.01 -34.05
N ARG A 116 8.21 -1.25 -34.39
CA ARG A 116 6.83 -1.72 -34.46
C ARG A 116 6.18 -1.63 -33.08
N VAL A 117 4.86 -1.49 -33.05
CA VAL A 117 4.07 -1.37 -31.80
C VAL A 117 4.41 -2.45 -30.77
N GLY A 118 4.66 -3.70 -31.21
CA GLY A 118 5.06 -4.79 -30.32
C GLY A 118 6.37 -4.56 -29.57
N THR A 119 7.38 -3.97 -30.22
CA THR A 119 8.68 -3.66 -29.58
C THR A 119 8.55 -2.48 -28.62
N VAL A 120 7.73 -1.49 -28.97
CA VAL A 120 7.41 -0.37 -28.08
C VAL A 120 6.73 -0.86 -26.80
N LEU A 121 5.76 -1.78 -26.93
CA LEU A 121 5.09 -2.37 -25.77
C LEU A 121 6.03 -3.19 -24.91
N LEU A 122 6.89 -4.02 -25.51
CA LEU A 122 7.86 -4.84 -24.77
C LEU A 122 8.81 -3.97 -23.92
N ILE A 123 9.34 -2.89 -24.51
CA ILE A 123 10.30 -1.99 -23.86
C ILE A 123 9.59 -1.07 -22.85
N GLY A 124 8.38 -0.58 -23.17
CA GLY A 124 7.62 0.34 -22.33
C GLY A 124 6.93 -0.34 -21.13
N PHE A 125 6.63 -1.63 -21.22
CA PHE A 125 5.85 -2.33 -20.21
C PHE A 125 6.49 -2.36 -18.80
N PRO A 126 7.80 -2.62 -18.63
CA PRO A 126 8.47 -2.53 -17.32
C PRO A 126 8.34 -1.14 -16.69
N LEU A 127 8.48 -0.07 -17.47
CA LEU A 127 8.31 1.31 -17.01
C LEU A 127 6.88 1.55 -16.52
N ILE A 128 5.87 1.11 -17.27
CA ILE A 128 4.45 1.22 -16.87
C ILE A 128 4.22 0.48 -15.55
N LEU A 129 4.71 -0.75 -15.41
CA LEU A 129 4.59 -1.51 -14.16
C LEU A 129 5.25 -0.82 -12.97
N SER A 130 6.44 -0.24 -13.16
CA SER A 130 7.14 0.50 -12.10
C SER A 130 6.34 1.74 -11.64
N ILE A 131 5.76 2.49 -12.58
CA ILE A 131 4.91 3.65 -12.29
C ILE A 131 3.65 3.21 -11.54
N MET A 132 2.99 2.14 -12.00
CA MET A 132 1.81 1.60 -11.31
C MET A 132 2.13 1.17 -9.88
N ALA A 133 3.24 0.44 -9.67
CA ALA A 133 3.65 0.02 -8.34
C ALA A 133 3.93 1.21 -7.41
N PHE A 134 4.56 2.27 -7.93
CA PHE A 134 4.79 3.52 -7.21
C PHE A 134 3.47 4.21 -6.83
N LEU A 135 2.56 4.40 -7.78
CA LEU A 135 1.24 5.00 -7.54
C LEU A 135 0.42 4.21 -6.52
N PHE A 136 0.46 2.88 -6.57
CA PHE A 136 -0.23 2.03 -5.60
C PHE A 136 0.32 2.21 -4.18
N HIS A 137 1.63 2.38 -3.99
CA HIS A 137 2.18 2.68 -2.66
C HIS A 137 1.77 4.05 -2.13
N LEU A 138 1.61 5.05 -3.01
CA LEU A 138 1.05 6.36 -2.63
C LEU A 138 -0.41 6.22 -2.18
N ILE A 139 -1.23 5.44 -2.90
CA ILE A 139 -2.61 5.15 -2.50
C ILE A 139 -2.65 4.41 -1.17
N LEU A 140 -1.75 3.45 -0.96
CA LEU A 140 -1.63 2.69 0.28
C LEU A 140 -1.23 3.59 1.46
N LEU A 141 -0.31 4.53 1.24
CA LEU A 141 0.04 5.57 2.22
C LEU A 141 -1.18 6.40 2.61
N PHE A 142 -1.94 6.86 1.62
CA PHE A 142 -3.15 7.63 1.81
C PHE A 142 -4.22 6.84 2.59
N GLY A 143 -4.44 5.57 2.24
CA GLY A 143 -5.38 4.70 2.93
C GLY A 143 -5.00 4.43 4.38
N MET A 144 -3.71 4.20 4.67
CA MET A 144 -3.21 4.09 6.04
C MET A 144 -3.42 5.39 6.81
N TYR A 145 -3.09 6.54 6.24
CA TYR A 145 -3.30 7.84 6.88
C TYR A 145 -4.78 8.05 7.24
N ARG A 146 -5.69 7.75 6.30
CA ARG A 146 -7.12 7.81 6.53
C ARG A 146 -7.58 6.84 7.61
N LEU A 147 -7.09 5.60 7.60
CA LEU A 147 -7.41 4.59 8.63
C LEU A 147 -7.03 5.10 10.03
N ARG A 148 -5.83 5.66 10.17
CA ARG A 148 -5.35 6.22 11.44
C ARG A 148 -6.27 7.34 11.95
N ARG A 149 -6.71 8.22 11.05
CA ARG A 149 -7.62 9.31 11.40
C ARG A 149 -8.99 8.79 11.83
N THR A 150 -9.56 7.83 11.10
CA THR A 150 -10.85 7.22 11.44
C THR A 150 -10.80 6.51 12.80
N ILE A 151 -9.75 5.74 13.07
CA ILE A 151 -9.57 5.07 14.37
C ILE A 151 -9.46 6.10 15.51
N TYR A 152 -8.73 7.20 15.30
CA TYR A 152 -8.60 8.25 16.30
C TYR A 152 -9.94 8.92 16.63
N HIS A 153 -10.73 9.28 15.60
CA HIS A 153 -12.08 9.83 15.80
C HIS A 153 -12.99 8.85 16.55
N ASN A 154 -13.08 7.60 16.10
CA ASN A 154 -13.93 6.58 16.73
C ASN A 154 -13.52 6.29 18.18
N THR A 155 -12.21 6.35 18.49
CA THR A 155 -11.72 6.14 19.86
C THR A 155 -12.11 7.30 20.77
N ILE A 156 -12.01 8.55 20.30
CA ILE A 156 -12.41 9.73 21.07
C ILE A 156 -13.92 9.76 21.29
N GLU A 157 -14.72 9.53 20.25
CA GLU A 157 -16.18 9.51 20.36
C GLU A 157 -16.64 8.46 21.37
N ARG A 158 -16.06 7.25 21.35
CA ARG A 158 -16.37 6.21 22.34
C ARG A 158 -15.93 6.58 23.76
N TRP A 159 -14.78 7.22 23.90
CA TRP A 159 -14.31 7.70 25.21
C TRP A 159 -15.24 8.78 25.76
N GLN A 160 -15.70 9.71 24.92
CA GLN A 160 -16.69 10.72 25.27
C GLN A 160 -18.05 10.12 25.62
N GLN A 161 -18.53 9.10 24.90
CA GLN A 161 -19.77 8.41 25.27
C GLN A 161 -19.62 7.69 26.63
N GLN A 162 -18.52 6.97 26.84
CA GLN A 162 -18.32 6.19 28.06
C GLN A 162 -18.14 7.05 29.32
N PHE A 163 -17.46 8.20 29.20
CA PHE A 163 -17.11 9.06 30.34
C PHE A 163 -17.84 10.41 30.38
N GLY A 164 -18.46 10.84 29.28
CA GLY A 164 -19.26 12.06 29.19
C GLY A 164 -20.71 11.85 29.65
N ASP A 165 -21.31 10.70 29.36
CA ASP A 165 -22.66 10.36 29.85
C ASP A 165 -22.69 10.13 31.38
N SER A 166 -21.54 9.82 31.99
CA SER A 166 -21.37 9.74 33.44
C SER A 166 -21.15 11.09 34.11
N ALA A 167 -21.02 12.18 33.34
CA ALA A 167 -20.86 13.55 33.84
C ALA A 167 -22.13 14.40 33.69
N SER A 168 -23.20 13.90 33.05
CA SER A 168 -24.52 14.54 33.16
C SER A 168 -25.17 14.13 34.48
N PRO A 169 -25.26 15.02 35.49
CA PRO A 169 -26.07 14.72 36.65
C PRO A 169 -27.51 14.58 36.17
N THR A 170 -28.16 13.53 36.65
CA THR A 170 -29.62 13.38 36.71
C THR A 170 -30.32 14.72 36.90
N SER A 171 -30.78 15.32 35.80
CA SER A 171 -31.67 16.48 35.78
C SER A 171 -33.00 16.03 35.18
N SER A 172 -33.75 15.27 35.98
CA SER A 172 -35.22 15.34 36.11
C SER A 172 -35.78 14.02 36.66
N LYS A 173 -35.56 13.80 37.95
CA LYS A 173 -36.66 13.34 38.81
C LYS A 173 -37.05 14.57 39.65
N PHE A 174 -38.36 14.76 39.87
CA PHE A 174 -39.04 15.91 40.48
C PHE A 174 -39.17 17.11 39.52
N HIS A 175 -40.33 17.52 39.00
CA HIS A 175 -41.73 17.45 39.46
C HIS A 175 -42.68 16.97 38.36
#